data_AF-A0A7V0T4Q9-F1
#
_entry.id   AF-A0A7V0T4Q9-F1
#
_cell.length_a   1.000
_cell.length_b   1.000
_cell.length_c   1.000
_cell.angle_alpha   90.00
_cell.angle_beta   90.00
_cell.angle_gamma   90.00
#
_symmetry.space_group_name_H-M   'P 1'
#
loop_
_entity.id
_entity.type
_entity.pdbx_description
1 polymer ?
#
loop_
_entity_poly.entity_id
_entity_poly.type
_entity_poly.pdbx_seq_one_letter_code
_entity_poly.pdbx_strand_id
1 'polypeptide(L)'
;MSVSYPPLLRILLSVLLAAIMATATGGRVTEVYDGRSFALEDGARVRLLGVSVPRVYESGGDIALEVLAKFVRGRTVRLEADGPDTDADGWLLRYV
;
A
#
# COMPACT_ATOMS: atom_id res chain seq x y z
N MET A 1 -13.11 20.91 35.20
CA MET A 1 -14.42 20.43 34.69
C MET A 1 -14.17 19.33 33.68
N SER A 2 -14.39 18.08 34.06
CA SER A 2 -14.36 16.94 33.13
C SER A 2 -15.66 16.92 32.36
N VAL A 3 -15.60 17.15 31.05
CA VAL A 3 -16.76 17.00 30.17
C VAL A 3 -17.06 15.51 30.05
N SER A 4 -18.14 15.06 30.68
CA SER A 4 -18.58 13.67 30.63
C SER A 4 -19.55 13.48 29.46
N TYR A 5 -19.05 12.91 28.36
CA TYR A 5 -19.88 12.59 27.21
C TYR A 5 -20.78 11.37 27.47
N PRO A 6 -22.04 11.37 27.00
CA PRO A 6 -22.91 10.22 27.10
C PRO A 6 -22.34 9.03 26.33
N PRO A 7 -22.64 7.78 26.74
CA PRO A 7 -22.06 6.57 26.17
C PRO A 7 -22.24 6.47 24.64
N LEU A 8 -23.38 6.94 24.13
CA LEU A 8 -23.68 6.96 22.69
C LEU A 8 -22.73 7.88 21.91
N LEU A 9 -22.39 9.05 22.45
CA LEU A 9 -21.48 10.00 21.80
C LEU A 9 -20.04 9.47 21.79
N ARG A 10 -19.64 8.72 22.82
CA ARG A 10 -18.34 8.03 22.86
C ARG A 10 -18.27 6.93 21.80
N ILE A 11 -19.30 6.09 21.71
CA ILE A 11 -19.38 5.03 20.69
C ILE A 11 -19.32 5.63 19.29
N LEU A 12 -20.09 6.70 19.04
CA LEU A 12 -20.10 7.40 17.75
C LEU A 12 -18.72 7.96 17.39
N LEU A 13 -18.04 8.60 18.34
CA LEU A 13 -16.71 9.17 18.14
C LEU A 13 -15.66 8.07 17.88
N SER A 14 -15.75 6.94 18.58
CA SER A 14 -14.86 5.79 18.36
C SER A 14 -15.06 5.15 16.98
N VAL A 15 -16.31 5.00 16.52
CA VAL A 15 -16.63 4.49 15.18
C VAL A 15 -16.12 5.45 14.10
N LEU A 16 -16.31 6.76 14.29
CA LEU A 16 -15.83 7.77 13.36
C LEU A 16 -14.30 7.77 13.24
N LEU A 17 -13.58 7.64 14.36
CA LEU A 17 -12.13 7.54 14.38
C LEU A 17 -11.62 6.27 13.67
N ALA A 18 -12.26 5.14 13.89
CA ALA A 18 -11.93 3.88 13.22
C ALA A 18 -12.16 3.97 11.69
N ALA A 19 -13.25 4.61 11.26
CA ALA A 19 -13.55 4.82 9.85
C ALA A 19 -12.50 5.69 9.15
N ILE A 20 -12.00 6.75 9.81
CA ILE A 20 -10.94 7.62 9.24
C ILE A 20 -9.64 6.83 9.07
N MET A 21 -9.23 6.03 10.07
CA MET A 21 -8.03 5.20 9.97
C MET A 21 -8.12 4.15 8.84
N ALA A 22 -9.32 3.62 8.58
CA ALA A 22 -9.56 2.68 7.49
C ALA A 22 -9.39 3.31 6.08
N THR A 23 -9.38 4.64 5.96
CA THR A 23 -9.21 5.33 4.67
C THR A 23 -7.75 5.67 4.33
N ALA A 24 -6.79 5.39 5.22
CA ALA A 24 -5.37 5.59 4.93
C ALA A 24 -4.87 4.51 3.94
N THR A 25 -4.91 4.82 2.65
CA THR A 25 -4.46 3.91 1.60
C THR A 25 -2.93 3.95 1.51
N GLY A 26 -2.24 3.08 2.26
CA GLY A 26 -0.78 3.09 2.32
C GLY A 26 -0.20 2.13 3.36
N GLY A 27 1.10 1.93 3.32
CA GLY A 27 1.79 1.03 4.24
C GLY A 27 3.30 1.12 4.13
N ARG A 28 4.00 0.52 5.10
CA ARG A 28 5.45 0.41 5.06
C ARG A 28 5.87 -0.75 4.17
N VAL A 29 6.77 -0.50 3.23
CA VAL A 29 7.27 -1.54 2.30
C VAL A 29 8.33 -2.39 2.99
N THR A 30 8.12 -3.71 2.96
CA THR A 30 9.00 -4.71 3.59
C THR A 30 9.81 -5.50 2.59
N GLU A 31 9.24 -5.81 1.42
CA GLU A 31 9.88 -6.61 0.38
C GLU A 31 9.62 -6.00 -1.01
N VAL A 32 10.58 -6.12 -1.93
CA VAL A 32 10.41 -5.71 -3.34
C VAL A 32 10.75 -6.91 -4.20
N TYR A 33 9.79 -7.34 -5.00
CA TYR A 33 9.85 -8.60 -5.76
C TYR A 33 10.52 -8.43 -7.12
N ASP A 34 10.20 -7.33 -7.83
CA ASP A 34 10.74 -6.98 -9.15
C ASP A 34 10.66 -5.46 -9.36
N GLY A 35 10.88 -4.98 -10.59
CA GLY A 35 10.83 -3.55 -10.92
C GLY A 35 9.43 -2.91 -10.92
N ARG A 36 8.37 -3.64 -10.54
CA ARG A 36 6.99 -3.11 -10.50
C ARG A 36 6.14 -3.61 -9.35
N SER A 37 6.69 -4.41 -8.43
CA SER A 37 5.88 -5.07 -7.43
C SER A 37 6.61 -5.28 -6.11
N PHE A 38 5.87 -5.13 -5.02
CA PHE A 38 6.39 -5.11 -3.65
C PHE A 38 5.32 -5.53 -2.64
N ALA A 39 5.75 -5.78 -1.39
CA ALA A 39 4.87 -6.08 -0.27
C ALA A 39 4.91 -5.00 0.80
N LEU A 40 3.76 -4.79 1.42
CA LEU A 40 3.59 -3.99 2.62
C LEU A 40 3.77 -4.84 3.89
N GLU A 41 3.95 -4.16 5.02
CA GLU A 41 4.12 -4.78 6.34
C GLU A 41 2.90 -5.60 6.80
N ASP A 42 1.71 -5.27 6.33
CA ASP A 42 0.48 -6.03 6.56
C ASP A 42 0.34 -7.28 5.66
N GLY A 43 1.33 -7.52 4.79
CA GLY A 43 1.33 -8.62 3.83
C GLY A 43 0.61 -8.33 2.52
N ALA A 44 0.02 -7.13 2.34
CA ALA A 44 -0.59 -6.74 1.08
C ALA A 44 0.47 -6.68 -0.03
N ARG A 45 0.18 -7.32 -1.17
CA ARG A 45 1.04 -7.31 -2.35
C ARG A 45 0.53 -6.26 -3.32
N VAL A 46 1.44 -5.42 -3.81
CA VAL A 46 1.13 -4.28 -4.69
C VAL A 46 1.83 -4.45 -6.02
N ARG A 47 1.13 -4.13 -7.11
CA ARG A 47 1.64 -4.06 -8.47
C ARG A 47 1.38 -2.68 -9.04
N LEU A 48 2.43 -2.06 -9.56
CA LEU A 48 2.38 -0.71 -10.11
C LEU A 48 1.53 -0.67 -11.38
N LEU A 49 0.59 0.26 -11.42
CA LEU A 49 -0.20 0.58 -12.61
C LEU A 49 0.66 1.26 -13.68
N GLY A 50 0.48 0.88 -14.94
CA GLY A 50 1.19 1.47 -16.09
C GLY A 50 2.66 1.08 -16.24
N VAL A 51 3.19 0.20 -15.37
CA VAL A 51 4.59 -0.21 -15.40
C VAL A 51 4.74 -1.64 -15.92
N SER A 52 5.44 -1.79 -17.04
CA SER A 52 5.88 -3.07 -17.58
C SER A 52 7.40 -3.13 -17.53
N VAL A 53 7.94 -4.15 -16.87
CA VAL A 53 9.38 -4.34 -16.68
C VAL A 53 9.76 -5.78 -17.02
N PRO A 54 11.02 -6.02 -17.45
CA PRO A 54 11.55 -7.36 -17.56
C PRO A 54 11.49 -8.09 -16.22
N ARG A 55 11.43 -9.42 -16.28
CA ARG A 55 11.60 -10.25 -15.08
C ARG A 55 13.02 -10.09 -14.55
N VAL A 56 13.22 -10.33 -13.26
CA VAL A 56 14.53 -10.15 -12.60
C VAL A 56 15.68 -10.92 -13.29
N TYR A 57 15.39 -12.08 -13.90
CA TYR A 57 16.39 -12.88 -14.63
C TYR A 57 16.57 -12.49 -16.10
N GLU A 58 15.79 -11.53 -16.61
CA GLU A 58 15.92 -10.98 -17.96
C GLU A 58 16.80 -9.72 -17.94
N SER A 59 17.35 -9.37 -19.11
CA SER A 59 18.24 -8.21 -19.23
C SER A 59 17.59 -6.92 -18.70
N GLY A 60 18.21 -6.31 -17.70
CA GLY A 60 17.75 -5.07 -17.06
C GLY A 60 16.68 -5.25 -15.98
N GLY A 61 16.24 -6.48 -15.70
CA GLY A 61 15.30 -6.76 -14.61
C GLY A 61 15.90 -6.55 -13.22
N ASP A 62 17.19 -6.85 -13.07
CA ASP A 62 18.00 -6.55 -11.89
C ASP A 62 18.09 -5.03 -11.62
N ILE A 63 18.36 -4.25 -12.67
CA ILE A 63 18.40 -2.78 -12.59
C ILE A 63 17.01 -2.24 -12.20
N ALA A 64 15.94 -2.74 -12.81
CA ALA A 64 14.58 -2.29 -12.50
C ALA A 64 14.21 -2.60 -11.04
N LEU A 65 14.57 -3.78 -10.53
CA LEU A 65 14.41 -4.16 -9.12
C LEU A 65 15.17 -3.19 -8.20
N GLU A 66 16.44 -2.91 -8.47
CA GLU A 66 17.25 -2.00 -7.66
C GLU A 66 16.70 -0.58 -7.64
N VAL A 67 16.25 -0.08 -8.80
CA VAL A 67 15.65 1.25 -8.94
C VAL A 67 14.39 1.35 -8.09
N LEU A 68 13.45 0.41 -8.22
CA LEU A 68 12.23 0.44 -7.40
C LEU A 68 12.59 0.34 -5.91
N ALA A 69 13.44 -0.62 -5.54
CA ALA A 69 13.84 -0.81 -4.15
C ALA A 69 14.45 0.44 -3.53
N LYS A 70 15.26 1.19 -4.28
CA LYS A 70 15.84 2.46 -3.82
C LYS A 70 14.78 3.50 -3.45
N PHE A 71 13.65 3.51 -4.14
CA PHE A 71 12.58 4.48 -3.88
C PHE A 71 11.60 4.06 -2.80
N VAL A 72 11.32 2.76 -2.64
CA VAL A 72 10.21 2.31 -1.79
C VAL A 72 10.64 1.49 -0.57
N ARG A 73 11.75 0.73 -0.62
CA ARG A 73 12.08 -0.23 0.44
C ARG A 73 12.27 0.45 1.79
N GLY A 74 11.57 -0.06 2.81
CA GLY A 74 11.62 0.44 4.18
C GLY A 74 10.88 1.76 4.42
N ARG A 75 10.26 2.34 3.39
CA ARG A 75 9.51 3.60 3.48
C ARG A 75 8.01 3.33 3.60
N THR A 76 7.29 4.26 4.20
CA THR A 76 5.82 4.31 4.15
C THR A 76 5.41 4.96 2.84
N VAL A 77 4.67 4.21 2.01
CA VAL A 77 4.16 4.68 0.72
C VAL A 77 2.67 4.96 0.81
N ARG A 78 2.21 5.93 0.00
CA ARG A 78 0.79 6.17 -0.25
C ARG A 78 0.40 5.40 -1.49
N LEU A 79 -0.76 4.76 -1.46
CA LEU A 79 -1.28 3.96 -2.56
C LEU A 79 -2.49 4.66 -3.17
N GLU A 80 -2.43 4.93 -4.46
CA GLU A 80 -3.57 5.47 -5.21
C GLU A 80 -4.14 4.39 -6.13
N ALA A 81 -5.43 4.10 -5.99
CA ALA A 81 -6.13 3.18 -6.89
C ALA A 81 -6.63 3.92 -8.14
N ASP A 82 -6.52 3.28 -9.29
CA ASP A 82 -7.15 3.71 -10.54
C ASP A 82 -7.61 2.48 -11.32
N GLY A 83 -8.93 2.30 -11.43
CA GLY A 83 -9.56 1.13 -12.04
C GLY A 83 -9.80 -0.04 -11.07
N PRO A 84 -9.64 -1.30 -11.52
CA PRO A 84 -9.87 -2.49 -10.69
C PRO A 84 -8.96 -2.52 -9.45
N ASP A 85 -9.51 -2.99 -8.33
CA ASP A 85 -8.79 -2.99 -7.06
C ASP A 85 -7.62 -3.98 -7.04
N THR A 86 -7.85 -5.19 -7.53
CA THR A 86 -6.86 -6.26 -7.63
C THR A 86 -6.81 -6.89 -9.02
N ASP A 87 -5.67 -7.49 -9.35
CA ASP A 87 -5.60 -8.46 -10.45
C ASP A 87 -6.12 -9.85 -10.05
N ALA A 88 -6.08 -10.80 -11.00
CA ALA A 88 -6.56 -12.17 -10.80
C ALA A 88 -5.78 -12.95 -9.73
N ASP A 89 -4.54 -12.55 -9.44
CA ASP A 89 -3.68 -13.17 -8.45
C ASP A 89 -3.86 -12.52 -7.05
N GLY A 90 -4.74 -11.52 -6.93
CA GLY A 90 -5.02 -10.80 -5.69
C GLY A 90 -3.99 -9.72 -5.34
N TRP A 91 -3.24 -9.19 -6.31
CA TRP A 91 -2.33 -8.06 -6.07
C TRP A 91 -3.10 -6.76 -6.21
N LEU A 92 -2.92 -5.85 -5.25
CA LEU A 92 -3.45 -4.49 -5.32
C LEU A 92 -2.84 -3.76 -6.53
N LEU A 93 -3.68 -3.15 -7.36
CA LEU A 93 -3.25 -2.35 -8.50
C LEU A 93 -3.21 -0.87 -8.08
N ARG A 94 -2.01 -0.29 -8.01
CA ARG A 94 -1.81 1.06 -7.42
C ARG A 94 -0.74 1.89 -8.12
N TYR A 95 -0.86 3.21 -8.01
CA TYR A 95 0.27 4.14 -8.08
C TYR A 95 0.88 4.37 -6.68
N VAL A 96 2.15 4.76 -6.65
CA VAL A 96 2.99 4.93 -5.44
C VAL A 96 3.76 6.23 -5.49
#